data_AF-A0AA36DAX0-F1
#
_entry.id   AF-A0AA36DAX0-F1
#
_cell.length_a   1.000
_cell.length_b   1.000
_cell.length_c   1.000
_cell.angle_alpha   90.00
_cell.angle_beta   90.00
_cell.angle_gamma   90.00
#
_symmetry.space_group_name_H-M   'P 1'
#
loop_
_entity.id
_entity.type
_entity.pdbx_description
1 polymer ?
#
loop_
_entity_poly.entity_id
_entity_poly.type
_entity_poly.pdbx_seq_one_letter_code
_entity_poly.pdbx_strand_id
1 'polypeptide(L)'
;MGDIRFNSGYLQTNRGVIKIVQIIIGFIISGLYCGGWTKGGCYGYGQLGYATSLNSIVTIINIVLFILNILNLKFWKLERIYGIICTVLFLIAAALMVWFLVVESRNYNSTSVIGTILIVVQFLLFLWDVKILQGEAWN
;
A
#
# COMPACT_ATOMS: atom_id res chain seq x y z
N MET A 1 11.26 4.31 31.81
CA MET A 1 11.51 3.67 30.50
C MET A 1 10.38 2.68 30.29
N GLY A 2 9.51 2.89 29.30
CA GLY A 2 8.37 2.01 29.08
C GLY A 2 8.87 0.65 28.59
N ASP A 3 8.48 -0.43 29.25
CA ASP A 3 8.87 -1.79 28.87
C ASP A 3 8.40 -2.09 27.44
N ILE A 4 9.35 -2.14 26.52
CA ILE A 4 9.14 -2.56 25.15
C ILE A 4 8.90 -4.08 25.18
N ARG A 5 7.64 -4.49 25.24
CA ARG A 5 7.25 -5.91 25.25
C ARG A 5 6.89 -6.34 23.84
N PHE A 6 7.63 -7.31 23.31
CA PHE A 6 7.35 -7.92 22.02
C PHE A 6 5.98 -8.61 22.04
N ASN A 7 5.04 -8.13 21.23
CA ASN A 7 3.69 -8.68 21.15
C ASN A 7 3.55 -9.61 19.94
N SER A 8 3.94 -10.89 20.11
CA SER A 8 3.82 -11.91 19.06
C SER A 8 2.37 -12.17 18.64
N GLY A 9 1.39 -11.90 19.51
CA GLY A 9 -0.04 -12.02 19.20
C GLY A 9 -0.51 -11.07 18.11
N TYR A 10 0.19 -9.95 17.88
CA TYR A 10 -0.14 -9.02 16.78
C TYR A 10 -0.02 -9.70 15.40
N LEU A 11 0.95 -10.60 15.22
CA LEU A 11 1.17 -11.33 13.97
C LEU A 11 0.03 -12.29 13.63
N GLN A 12 -0.75 -12.71 14.63
CA GLN A 12 -1.90 -13.60 14.47
C GLN A 12 -3.22 -12.85 14.25
N THR A 13 -3.23 -11.52 14.39
CA THR A 13 -4.43 -10.72 14.10
C THR A 13 -4.58 -10.47 12.60
N ASN A 14 -5.82 -10.41 12.11
CA ASN A 14 -6.12 -10.06 10.72
C ASN A 14 -5.45 -8.74 10.33
N ARG A 15 -5.36 -7.79 11.27
CA ARG A 15 -4.70 -6.51 11.06
C ARG A 15 -3.19 -6.63 10.86
N GLY A 16 -2.51 -7.45 11.65
CA GLY A 16 -1.09 -7.74 11.48
C GLY A 16 -0.81 -8.37 10.11
N VAL A 17 -1.64 -9.34 9.71
CA VAL A 17 -1.56 -10.00 8.39
C VAL A 17 -1.78 -8.99 7.26
N ILE A 18 -2.81 -8.14 7.34
CA ILE A 18 -3.09 -7.12 6.32
C ILE A 18 -1.89 -6.17 6.15
N LYS A 19 -1.25 -5.72 7.23
CA LYS A 19 -0.05 -4.88 7.13
C LYS A 19 1.11 -5.59 6.45
N ILE A 20 1.33 -6.88 6.75
CA ILE A 20 2.37 -7.69 6.08
C ILE A 20 2.07 -7.80 4.58
N VAL A 21 0.83 -8.11 4.21
CA VAL A 21 0.41 -8.23 2.81
C VAL A 21 0.59 -6.89 2.08
N GLN A 22 0.20 -5.78 2.70
CA GLN A 22 0.40 -4.44 2.13
C GLN A 22 1.88 -4.11 1.89
N ILE A 23 2.79 -4.55 2.77
CA ILE A 23 4.24 -4.35 2.61
C ILE A 23 4.78 -5.21 1.46
N ILE A 24 4.40 -6.49 1.40
CA ILE A 24 4.83 -7.42 0.34
C ILE A 24 4.38 -6.92 -1.04
N ILE A 25 3.10 -6.54 -1.16
CA ILE A 25 2.57 -5.98 -2.41
C ILE A 25 3.28 -4.66 -2.75
N GLY A 26 3.56 -3.82 -1.75
CA GLY A 26 4.34 -2.60 -1.93
C GLY A 26 5.71 -2.84 -2.56
N PHE A 27 6.45 -3.85 -2.09
CA PHE A 27 7.73 -4.23 -2.70
C PHE A 27 7.58 -4.78 -4.12
N ILE A 28 6.57 -5.61 -4.37
CA ILE A 28 6.29 -6.15 -5.72
C ILE A 28 5.98 -5.01 -6.70
N ILE A 29 5.15 -4.04 -6.31
CA ILE A 29 4.81 -2.88 -7.13
C ILE A 29 6.08 -2.08 -7.48
N SER A 30 6.92 -1.80 -6.48
CA SER A 30 8.17 -1.07 -6.72
C SER A 30 9.12 -1.86 -7.62
N GLY A 31 9.21 -3.19 -7.48
CA GLY A 31 9.98 -4.04 -8.39
C GLY A 31 9.45 -4.02 -9.81
N LEU A 32 8.13 -4.12 -10.00
CA LEU A 32 7.50 -4.11 -11.31
C LEU A 32 7.70 -2.80 -12.08
N TYR A 33 7.52 -1.68 -11.40
CA TYR A 33 7.63 -0.36 -12.04
C TYR A 33 9.07 0.16 -12.12
N CYS A 34 9.92 -0.10 -11.13
CA CYS A 34 11.29 0.42 -11.10
C CYS A 34 12.31 -0.54 -11.73
N GLY A 35 11.99 -1.83 -11.87
CA GLY A 35 12.87 -2.85 -12.45
C GLY A 35 13.09 -2.75 -13.96
N GLY A 36 12.59 -1.71 -14.62
CA GLY A 36 12.72 -1.51 -16.07
C GLY A 36 11.81 -2.41 -16.92
N TRP A 37 10.91 -3.18 -16.29
CA TRP A 37 9.97 -4.06 -16.98
C TRP A 37 8.74 -3.33 -17.55
N THR A 38 8.49 -2.09 -17.11
CA THR A 38 7.49 -1.17 -17.68
C THR A 38 8.16 -0.09 -18.53
N LYS A 39 7.55 0.27 -19.66
CA LYS A 39 8.04 1.35 -20.53
C LYS A 39 8.13 2.66 -19.73
N GLY A 40 9.30 3.31 -19.76
CA GLY A 40 9.56 4.55 -19.02
C GLY A 40 10.05 4.36 -17.58
N GLY A 41 10.04 3.15 -17.02
CA GLY A 41 10.43 2.92 -15.63
C GLY A 41 9.55 3.67 -14.61
N CYS A 42 10.01 3.77 -13.36
CA CYS A 42 9.21 4.30 -12.24
C CYS A 42 8.79 5.77 -12.39
N TYR A 43 9.45 6.55 -13.25
CA TYR A 43 9.26 8.00 -13.40
C TYR A 43 9.09 8.44 -14.85
N GLY A 44 8.92 7.52 -15.80
CA GLY A 44 8.84 7.86 -17.23
C GLY A 44 7.57 8.60 -17.64
N TYR A 45 6.50 8.47 -16.85
CA TYR A 45 5.23 9.17 -17.05
C TYR A 45 4.74 9.75 -15.73
N GLY A 46 4.08 10.91 -15.76
CA GLY A 46 3.63 11.59 -14.55
C GLY A 46 2.68 10.74 -13.68
N GLN A 47 1.80 9.95 -14.32
CA GLN A 47 0.87 9.05 -13.64
C GLN A 47 1.59 7.90 -12.93
N LEU A 48 2.56 7.29 -13.62
CA LEU A 48 3.42 6.24 -13.05
C LEU A 48 4.27 6.79 -11.91
N GLY A 49 4.87 7.97 -12.09
CA GLY A 49 5.65 8.67 -11.06
C GLY A 49 4.85 8.95 -9.79
N TYR A 50 3.59 9.37 -9.92
CA TYR A 50 2.71 9.55 -8.77
C TYR A 50 2.44 8.23 -8.03
N ALA A 51 2.03 7.18 -8.75
CA ALA A 51 1.69 5.89 -8.15
C ALA A 51 2.89 5.21 -7.48
N THR A 52 4.08 5.27 -8.11
CA THR A 52 5.31 4.65 -7.59
C THR A 52 5.87 5.40 -6.39
N SER A 53 5.84 6.74 -6.40
CA SER A 53 6.27 7.57 -5.27
C SER A 53 5.34 7.35 -4.08
N LEU A 54 4.03 7.40 -4.30
CA LEU A 54 3.03 7.13 -3.26
C LEU A 54 3.26 5.73 -2.66
N ASN A 55 3.38 4.70 -3.50
CA ASN A 55 3.59 3.33 -3.04
C ASN A 55 4.88 3.19 -2.20
N SER A 56 5.97 3.82 -2.63
CA SER A 56 7.26 3.77 -1.93
C SER A 56 7.19 4.41 -0.55
N ILE A 57 6.62 5.62 -0.46
CA ILE A 57 6.44 6.34 0.81
C ILE A 57 5.55 5.55 1.75
N VAL A 58 4.42 5.05 1.25
CA VAL A 58 3.44 4.31 2.05
C VAL A 58 4.04 2.98 2.53
N THR A 59 4.80 2.28 1.71
CA THR A 59 5.47 1.03 2.12
C THR A 59 6.43 1.28 3.29
N ILE A 60 7.22 2.35 3.24
CA ILE A 60 8.12 2.74 4.35
C ILE A 60 7.32 3.04 5.62
N ILE A 61 6.24 3.83 5.52
CA ILE A 61 5.40 4.14 6.68
C ILE A 61 4.76 2.87 7.26
N ASN A 62 4.30 1.95 6.41
CA ASN A 62 3.72 0.67 6.83
C ASN A 62 4.74 -0.20 7.57
N ILE A 63 6.00 -0.24 7.15
CA ILE A 63 7.08 -0.93 7.87
C ILE A 63 7.28 -0.31 9.26
N VAL A 64 7.33 1.02 9.35
CA VAL A 64 7.48 1.73 10.64
C VAL A 64 6.30 1.42 11.57
N LEU A 65 5.07 1.54 11.08
CA LEU A 65 3.87 1.22 11.88
C LEU A 65 3.79 -0.25 12.28
N PHE A 66 4.28 -1.16 11.43
CA PHE A 66 4.37 -2.58 11.75
C PHE A 66 5.33 -2.82 12.92
N ILE A 67 6.52 -2.21 12.88
CA ILE A 67 7.50 -2.30 13.98
C ILE A 67 6.92 -1.71 15.27
N LEU A 68 6.30 -0.51 15.21
CA LEU A 68 5.69 0.12 16.39
C LEU A 68 4.60 -0.76 17.03
N ASN A 69 3.75 -1.41 16.22
CA ASN A 69 2.72 -2.32 16.73
C ASN A 69 3.29 -3.61 17.35
N ILE A 70 4.38 -4.14 16.79
CA ILE A 70 5.10 -5.30 17.38
C ILE A 70 5.68 -4.94 18.75
N LEU A 71 6.19 -3.71 18.90
CA LEU A 71 6.72 -3.18 20.15
C LEU A 71 5.62 -2.73 21.14
N ASN A 72 4.35 -3.02 20.83
CA ASN A 72 3.17 -2.69 21.63
C ASN A 72 2.95 -1.17 21.84
N LEU A 73 3.55 -0.32 21.01
CA LEU A 73 3.33 1.13 21.00
C LEU A 73 2.16 1.48 20.07
N LYS A 74 0.94 1.32 20.58
CA LYS A 74 -0.29 1.44 19.78
C LYS A 74 -0.79 2.89 19.73
N PHE A 75 -0.61 3.56 18.59
CA PHE A 75 -1.17 4.90 18.33
C PHE A 75 -2.41 4.83 17.42
N TRP A 76 -3.52 4.33 17.96
CA TRP A 76 -4.77 4.08 17.21
C TRP A 76 -5.31 5.28 16.42
N LYS A 77 -5.25 6.50 16.99
CA LYS A 77 -5.75 7.71 16.31
C LYS A 77 -4.90 8.08 15.09
N LEU A 78 -3.58 7.97 15.20
CA LEU A 78 -2.65 8.26 14.10
C LEU A 78 -2.87 7.29 12.95
N GLU A 79 -2.98 6.00 13.25
CA GLU A 79 -3.17 4.95 12.24
C GLU A 79 -4.52 5.05 11.53
N ARG A 80 -5.57 5.47 12.23
CA ARG A 80 -6.89 5.73 11.64
C ARG A 80 -6.84 6.86 10.62
N ILE A 81 -6.22 7.98 10.98
CA ILE A 81 -6.08 9.13 10.06
C ILE A 81 -5.20 8.75 8.86
N TYR A 82 -4.07 8.07 9.12
CA TYR A 82 -3.18 7.57 8.08
C TYR A 82 -3.89 6.63 7.10
N GLY A 83 -4.68 5.67 7.60
CA GLY A 83 -5.42 4.74 6.75
C GLY A 83 -6.46 5.44 5.87
N ILE A 84 -7.18 6.43 6.40
CA ILE A 84 -8.15 7.22 5.62
C ILE A 84 -7.44 7.99 4.51
N ILE A 85 -6.35 8.68 4.83
CA ILE A 85 -5.56 9.44 3.85
C ILE A 85 -5.03 8.51 2.76
N CYS A 86 -4.45 7.37 3.13
CA CYS A 86 -3.94 6.39 2.16
C CYS A 86 -5.05 5.85 1.26
N THR A 87 -6.23 5.56 1.80
CA THR A 87 -7.38 5.08 1.01
C THR A 87 -7.75 6.09 -0.09
N VAL A 88 -7.80 7.38 0.23
CA VAL A 88 -8.09 8.43 -0.76
C VAL A 88 -6.97 8.58 -1.79
N LEU A 89 -5.71 8.58 -1.36
CA LEU A 89 -4.57 8.73 -2.26
C LEU A 89 -4.44 7.52 -3.22
N PHE A 90 -4.65 6.30 -2.73
CA PHE A 90 -4.62 5.10 -3.56
C PHE A 90 -5.83 5.00 -4.50
N LEU A 91 -6.98 5.57 -4.15
CA LEU A 91 -8.11 5.69 -5.07
C LEU A 91 -7.77 6.59 -6.27
N ILE A 92 -7.13 7.74 -6.00
CA ILE A 92 -6.65 8.64 -7.06
C ILE A 92 -5.58 7.94 -7.90
N ALA A 93 -4.63 7.24 -7.27
CA ALA A 93 -3.61 6.46 -7.97
C ALA A 93 -4.23 5.39 -8.88
N ALA A 94 -5.24 4.67 -8.40
CA ALA A 94 -5.95 3.66 -9.18
C ALA A 94 -6.63 4.27 -10.41
N ALA A 95 -7.33 5.39 -10.27
CA ALA A 95 -7.97 6.08 -11.39
C ALA A 95 -6.95 6.56 -12.44
N LEU A 96 -5.82 7.13 -12.00
CA LEU A 96 -4.75 7.57 -12.88
C LEU A 96 -4.08 6.40 -13.63
N MET A 97 -3.87 5.27 -12.95
CA MET A 97 -3.26 4.08 -13.56
C MET A 97 -4.21 3.42 -14.58
N VAL A 98 -5.52 3.37 -14.28
CA VAL A 98 -6.53 2.91 -15.26
C VAL A 98 -6.55 3.84 -16.47
N TRP A 99 -6.52 5.16 -16.26
CA TRP A 99 -6.43 6.12 -17.36
C TRP A 99 -5.18 5.90 -18.21
N PHE A 100 -4.02 5.66 -17.59
CA PHE A 100 -2.77 5.35 -18.27
C PHE A 100 -2.90 4.10 -19.16
N LEU A 101 -3.54 3.03 -18.68
CA LEU A 101 -3.77 1.82 -19.48
C LEU A 101 -4.69 2.06 -20.69
N VAL A 102 -5.70 2.92 -20.56
CA VAL A 102 -6.62 3.24 -21.67
C VAL A 102 -5.91 4.05 -22.76
N VAL A 103 -5.13 5.05 -22.36
CA VAL A 103 -4.39 5.90 -23.30
C VAL A 103 -3.28 5.10 -24.01
N GLU A 104 -2.54 4.27 -23.27
CA GLU A 104 -1.45 3.47 -23.82
C GLU A 104 -1.91 2.08 -24.33
N SER A 105 -3.21 1.92 -24.57
CA SER A 105 -3.89 0.65 -24.90
C SER A 105 -3.39 -0.05 -26.17
N ARG A 106 -2.65 0.65 -27.03
CA ARG A 106 -2.07 0.06 -28.25
C ARG A 106 -0.71 -0.62 -28.02
N ASN A 107 -0.03 -0.32 -26.91
CA ASN A 107 1.38 -0.66 -26.69
C ASN A 107 1.70 -1.05 -25.22
N TYR A 108 0.69 -1.47 -24.46
CA TYR A 108 0.86 -1.86 -23.06
C TYR A 108 1.61 -3.18 -22.92
N ASN A 109 2.55 -3.23 -21.97
CA ASN A 109 3.18 -4.47 -21.54
C ASN A 109 2.29 -5.13 -20.47
N SER A 110 2.25 -6.46 -20.41
CA SER A 110 1.52 -7.21 -19.37
C SER A 110 1.88 -6.77 -17.95
N THR A 111 3.13 -6.33 -17.74
CA THR A 111 3.65 -5.77 -16.49
C THR A 111 2.87 -4.55 -16.00
N SER A 112 2.48 -3.64 -16.90
CA SER A 112 1.72 -2.43 -16.55
C SER A 112 0.29 -2.75 -16.10
N VAL A 113 -0.30 -3.81 -16.67
CA VAL A 113 -1.63 -4.31 -16.27
C VAL A 113 -1.55 -4.94 -14.89
N ILE A 114 -0.57 -5.82 -14.65
CA ILE A 114 -0.35 -6.46 -13.35
C ILE A 114 -0.10 -5.40 -12.27
N GLY A 115 0.76 -4.42 -12.54
CA GLY A 115 1.03 -3.33 -11.60
C GLY A 115 -0.23 -2.51 -11.26
N THR A 116 -1.09 -2.25 -12.25
CA THR A 116 -2.35 -1.51 -12.02
C THR A 116 -3.29 -2.31 -11.14
N ILE A 117 -3.43 -3.61 -11.40
CA ILE A 117 -4.24 -4.51 -10.56
C ILE A 117 -3.72 -4.49 -9.12
N LEU A 118 -2.40 -4.56 -8.92
CA LEU A 118 -1.81 -4.51 -7.58
C LEU A 118 -2.06 -3.18 -6.86
N ILE A 119 -2.07 -2.05 -7.57
CA ILE A 119 -2.47 -0.74 -6.99
C ILE A 119 -3.94 -0.77 -6.54
N VAL A 120 -4.83 -1.38 -7.33
CA VAL A 120 -6.25 -1.55 -6.93
C VAL A 120 -6.38 -2.47 -5.72
N VAL A 121 -5.62 -3.58 -5.68
CA VAL A 121 -5.58 -4.47 -4.51
C VAL A 121 -5.08 -3.71 -3.28
N GLN A 122 -4.05 -2.87 -3.43
CA GLN A 122 -3.53 -2.04 -2.34
C GLN A 122 -4.59 -1.07 -1.80
N PHE A 123 -5.36 -0.43 -2.69
CA PHE A 123 -6.51 0.38 -2.31
C PHE A 123 -7.54 -0.43 -1.48
N LEU A 124 -7.92 -1.62 -1.94
CA LEU A 124 -8.88 -2.47 -1.23
C LEU A 124 -8.37 -2.90 0.15
N LEU A 125 -7.06 -3.19 0.27
CA LEU A 125 -6.44 -3.51 1.55
C LEU A 125 -6.45 -2.32 2.50
N PHE A 126 -6.22 -1.10 2.02
CA PHE A 126 -6.33 0.11 2.85
C PHE A 126 -7.77 0.36 3.32
N LEU A 127 -8.74 0.17 2.44
CA LEU A 127 -10.15 0.27 2.78
C LEU A 127 -10.52 -0.75 3.87
N TRP A 128 -10.01 -1.98 3.77
CA TRP A 128 -10.21 -3.01 4.79
C TRP A 128 -9.52 -2.66 6.13
N ASP A 129 -8.27 -2.18 6.12
CA ASP A 129 -7.58 -1.74 7.35
C ASP A 129 -8.34 -0.60 8.03
N VAL A 130 -8.89 0.35 7.26
CA VAL A 130 -9.74 1.42 7.81
C VAL A 130 -11.02 0.87 8.44
N LYS A 131 -11.71 -0.10 7.81
CA LYS A 131 -12.91 -0.72 8.40
C LYS A 131 -12.62 -1.43 9.72
N ILE A 132 -11.50 -2.13 9.82
CA ILE A 132 -11.04 -2.75 11.08
C ILE A 132 -10.77 -1.66 12.13
N LEU A 133 -10.10 -0.57 11.75
CA LEU A 133 -9.79 0.57 12.63
C LEU A 133 -11.03 1.34 13.11
N GLN A 134 -12.13 1.27 12.37
CA GLN A 134 -13.42 1.86 12.73
C GLN A 134 -14.28 0.94 13.60
N GLY A 135 -13.88 -0.32 13.79
CA GLY A 135 -14.62 -1.33 14.53
C GLY A 135 -15.77 -1.97 13.72
N GLU A 136 -15.80 -1.75 12.40
CA GLU A 136 -16.84 -2.31 11.51
C GLU A 136 -16.49 -3.71 11.00
N ALA A 137 -15.22 -4.14 11.15
CA ALA A 137 -14.72 -5.42 10.69
C ALA A 137 -13.94 -6.15 11.79
N TRP A 138 -13.93 -7.49 11.71
CA TRP A 138 -13.48 -8.37 12.77
C TRP A 138 -11.95 -8.54 12.67
N ASN A 139 -11.27 -8.45 13.82
CA ASN A 139 -9.81 -8.65 13.92
C ASN A 139 -9.39 -10.11 13.80
#